data_AF-X1BJ18-F1
#
_entry.id   AF-X1BJ18-F1
#
_cell.length_a   1.000
_cell.length_b   1.000
_cell.length_c   1.000
_cell.angle_alpha   90.00
_cell.angle_beta   90.00
_cell.angle_gamma   90.00
#
_symmetry.space_group_name_H-M   'P 1'
#
loop_
_entity.id
_entity.type
_entity.pdbx_description
1 polymer ?
#
loop_
_entity_poly.entity_id
_entity_poly.type
_entity_poly.pdbx_seq_one_letter_code
_entity_poly.pdbx_strand_id
1 'polypeptide(L)'
;MGKKKVSIFSVLLFIVALLGLGTGVYSLYNYQQLVGQVESPKPLTRAFVDTSYSMLDTVWVKIDFDVLDYDVSGDFNLTTDRFICPTGGYYLISVMLTFSDMQDGETIRVGVFSE
;
A
#
# COMPACT_ATOMS: atom_id res chain seq x y z
N MET A 1 -62.73 -32.47 -1.56
CA MET A 1 -61.56 -31.59 -1.37
C MET A 1 -60.80 -32.05 -0.13
N GLY A 2 -59.75 -32.88 -0.30
CA GLY A 2 -59.04 -33.49 0.83
C GLY A 2 -58.10 -32.51 1.52
N LYS A 3 -58.22 -32.35 2.84
CA LYS A 3 -57.31 -31.51 3.64
C LYS A 3 -55.92 -32.15 3.67
N LYS A 4 -54.92 -31.53 3.03
CA LYS A 4 -53.51 -31.95 3.14
C LYS A 4 -53.06 -31.72 4.60
N LYS A 5 -52.71 -32.80 5.31
CA LYS A 5 -52.11 -32.71 6.64
C LYS A 5 -50.62 -32.42 6.48
N VAL A 6 -50.17 -31.27 6.99
CA VAL A 6 -48.74 -30.95 7.08
C VAL A 6 -48.18 -31.70 8.29
N SER A 7 -47.11 -32.47 8.08
CA SER A 7 -46.44 -33.21 9.16
C SER A 7 -45.61 -32.25 10.02
N ILE A 8 -45.70 -32.40 11.34
CA ILE A 8 -44.91 -31.60 12.29
C ILE A 8 -43.40 -31.80 12.09
N PHE A 9 -43.00 -32.99 11.61
CA PHE A 9 -41.63 -33.31 11.24
C PHE A 9 -41.13 -32.42 10.08
N SER A 10 -41.98 -32.15 9.09
CA SER A 10 -41.64 -31.30 7.94
C SER A 10 -41.46 -29.84 8.35
N VAL A 11 -42.26 -29.37 9.33
CA VAL A 11 -42.12 -28.02 9.90
C VAL A 11 -40.81 -27.89 10.68
N LEU A 12 -40.47 -28.90 11.48
CA LEU A 12 -39.23 -28.91 12.25
C LEU A 12 -37.99 -28.90 11.35
N LEU A 13 -38.00 -29.71 10.29
CA LEU A 13 -36.93 -29.77 9.31
C LEU A 13 -36.72 -28.42 8.61
N PHE A 14 -37.82 -27.73 8.30
CA PHE A 14 -37.78 -26.40 7.67
C PHE A 14 -37.18 -25.33 8.59
N ILE A 15 -37.52 -25.36 9.88
CA ILE A 15 -36.95 -24.45 10.88
C ILE A 15 -35.44 -24.67 11.03
N VAL A 16 -34.99 -25.93 11.13
CA VAL A 16 -33.56 -26.25 11.25
C VAL A 16 -32.78 -25.81 10.00
N ALA A 17 -33.36 -25.97 8.80
CA ALA A 17 -32.76 -25.50 7.56
C ALA A 17 -32.63 -23.97 7.52
N LEU A 18 -33.67 -23.23 7.95
CA LEU A 18 -33.63 -21.76 8.05
C LEU A 18 -32.57 -21.27 9.03
N LEU A 19 -32.41 -21.93 10.18
CA LEU A 19 -31.39 -21.58 11.17
C LEU A 19 -29.97 -21.81 10.64
N GLY A 20 -29.74 -22.91 9.91
CA GLY A 20 -28.44 -23.19 9.29
C GLY A 20 -28.05 -22.19 8.18
N LEU A 21 -29.03 -21.69 7.43
CA LEU A 21 -28.81 -20.62 6.45
C LEU A 21 -28.47 -19.29 7.14
N GLY A 22 -29.16 -18.94 8.22
CA GLY A 22 -28.91 -17.71 8.96
C GLY A 22 -27.50 -17.63 9.55
N THR A 23 -27.03 -18.71 10.18
CA THR A 23 -25.67 -18.77 10.74
C THR A 23 -24.59 -18.81 9.67
N GLY A 24 -24.79 -19.58 8.59
CA GLY A 24 -23.84 -19.65 7.47
C GLY A 24 -23.67 -18.31 6.75
N VAL A 25 -24.76 -17.59 6.49
CA VAL A 25 -24.72 -16.27 5.85
C VAL A 25 -24.09 -15.23 6.77
N TYR A 26 -24.38 -15.28 8.07
CA TYR A 26 -23.78 -14.36 9.04
C TYR A 26 -22.26 -14.58 9.19
N SER A 27 -21.81 -15.84 9.24
CA SER A 27 -20.38 -16.15 9.24
C SER A 27 -19.68 -15.73 7.95
N LEU A 28 -20.32 -15.93 6.78
CA LEU A 28 -19.77 -15.51 5.50
C LEU A 28 -19.67 -13.97 5.40
N TYR A 29 -20.71 -13.25 5.84
CA TYR A 29 -20.70 -11.80 5.90
C TYR A 29 -19.55 -11.28 6.78
N ASN A 30 -19.39 -11.81 7.99
CA ASN A 30 -18.29 -11.40 8.87
C ASN A 30 -16.92 -11.74 8.27
N TYR A 31 -16.76 -12.90 7.63
CA TYR A 31 -15.52 -13.27 6.97
C TYR A 31 -15.16 -12.31 5.83
N GLN A 32 -16.12 -11.93 4.99
CA GLN A 32 -15.89 -10.97 3.91
C GLN A 32 -15.47 -9.60 4.46
N GLN A 33 -16.08 -9.15 5.57
CA GLN A 33 -15.70 -7.89 6.23
C GLN A 33 -14.28 -7.96 6.85
N LEU A 34 -13.90 -9.10 7.42
CA LEU A 34 -12.57 -9.35 7.97
C LEU A 34 -11.48 -9.38 6.88
N VAL A 35 -11.75 -10.03 5.74
CA VAL A 35 -10.81 -10.05 4.59
C VAL A 35 -10.66 -8.65 3.99
N GLY A 36 -11.70 -7.82 4.03
CA GLY A 36 -11.63 -6.41 3.61
C GLY A 36 -10.82 -5.50 4.55
N GLN A 37 -10.47 -5.95 5.76
CA GLN A 37 -9.68 -5.18 6.74
C GLN A 37 -8.19 -5.54 6.78
N VAL A 38 -7.70 -6.41 5.89
CA VAL A 38 -6.25 -6.59 5.77
C VAL A 38 -5.66 -5.29 5.23
N GLU A 39 -5.10 -4.46 6.11
CA GLU A 39 -4.42 -3.23 5.69
C GLU A 39 -3.30 -3.60 4.71
N SER A 40 -3.28 -2.91 3.57
CA SER A 40 -2.18 -3.06 2.60
C SER A 40 -0.85 -2.80 3.32
N PRO A 41 0.23 -3.54 3.02
CA PRO A 41 1.55 -3.28 3.57
C PRO A 41 1.89 -1.80 3.44
N LYS A 42 2.30 -1.18 4.55
CA LYS A 42 2.67 0.24 4.51
C LYS A 42 3.90 0.38 3.62
N PRO A 43 3.86 1.27 2.62
CA PRO A 43 5.00 1.52 1.74
C PRO A 43 6.20 1.94 2.57
N LEU A 44 7.31 1.24 2.35
CA LEU A 44 8.59 1.51 2.99
C LEU A 44 9.68 1.23 1.97
N THR A 45 10.39 2.27 1.56
CA THR A 45 11.44 2.19 0.56
C THR A 45 12.63 3.06 0.94
N ARG A 46 13.81 2.66 0.48
CA ARG A 46 15.03 3.45 0.53
C ARG A 46 15.83 3.19 -0.73
N ALA A 47 16.05 4.25 -1.49
CA ALA A 47 16.96 4.29 -2.62
C ALA A 47 18.11 5.26 -2.32
N PHE A 48 19.29 5.00 -2.87
CA PHE A 48 20.45 5.86 -2.76
C PHE A 48 21.29 5.81 -4.03
N VAL A 49 22.25 6.72 -4.11
CA VAL A 49 23.24 6.76 -5.20
C VAL A 49 24.54 6.19 -4.66
N ASP A 50 25.07 5.14 -5.29
CA ASP A 50 26.38 4.52 -4.97
C ASP A 50 27.52 5.14 -5.77
N THR A 51 27.18 5.95 -6.77
CA THR A 51 28.14 6.70 -7.60
C THR A 51 28.13 8.19 -7.26
N SER A 52 29.31 8.80 -7.10
CA SER A 52 29.42 10.26 -6.98
C SER A 52 29.20 10.93 -8.34
N TYR A 53 28.43 12.01 -8.38
CA TYR A 53 28.30 12.86 -9.57
C TYR A 53 28.43 14.34 -9.23
N SER A 54 28.93 15.12 -10.18
CA SER A 54 29.04 16.58 -10.06
C SER A 54 27.75 17.25 -10.54
N MET A 55 27.37 18.33 -9.87
CA MET A 55 26.24 19.17 -10.28
C MET A 55 26.76 20.47 -10.85
N LEU A 56 26.10 20.97 -11.90
CA LEU A 56 26.36 22.31 -12.42
C LEU A 56 25.64 23.35 -11.55
N ASP A 57 26.21 24.53 -11.45
CA ASP A 57 25.59 25.63 -10.69
C ASP A 57 24.25 26.08 -11.33
N THR A 58 23.34 26.56 -10.50
CA THR A 58 22.04 27.16 -10.86
C THR A 58 21.01 26.27 -11.57
N VAL A 59 21.28 24.98 -11.74
CA VAL A 59 20.35 24.04 -12.38
C VAL A 59 19.73 23.05 -11.37
N TRP A 60 18.47 22.69 -11.60
CA TRP A 60 17.85 21.55 -10.92
C TRP A 60 18.22 20.28 -11.68
N VAL A 61 18.95 19.39 -11.03
CA VAL A 61 19.28 18.07 -11.57
C VAL A 61 18.44 17.03 -10.83
N LYS A 62 17.84 16.11 -11.59
CA LYS A 62 17.13 14.97 -11.01
C LYS A 62 18.16 14.00 -10.45
N ILE A 63 17.93 13.53 -9.23
CA ILE A 63 18.76 12.48 -8.63
C ILE A 63 18.44 11.16 -9.35
N ASP A 64 19.46 10.55 -9.94
CA ASP A 64 19.41 9.23 -10.57
C ASP A 64 19.79 8.19 -9.51
N PHE A 65 18.80 7.49 -8.95
CA PHE A 65 19.04 6.49 -7.92
C PHE A 65 19.43 5.17 -8.57
N ASP A 66 20.64 4.68 -8.29
CA ASP A 66 21.19 3.45 -8.88
C ASP A 66 21.06 2.22 -7.97
N VAL A 67 20.80 2.43 -6.67
CA VAL A 67 20.64 1.34 -5.70
C VAL A 67 19.34 1.46 -4.92
N LEU A 68 18.61 0.34 -4.83
CA LEU A 68 17.46 0.15 -3.95
C LEU A 68 17.88 -0.74 -2.77
N ASP A 69 17.99 -0.15 -1.58
CA ASP A 69 18.37 -0.87 -0.35
C ASP A 69 17.24 -1.80 0.10
N TYR A 70 16.03 -1.25 0.16
CA TYR A 70 14.81 -1.99 0.41
C TYR A 70 13.61 -1.32 -0.24
N ASP A 71 12.64 -2.14 -0.63
CA ASP A 71 11.31 -1.71 -1.06
C ASP A 71 10.33 -2.84 -0.73
N VAL A 72 9.57 -2.65 0.35
CA VAL A 72 8.70 -3.70 0.91
C VAL A 72 7.52 -4.00 -0.03
N SER A 73 7.09 -3.01 -0.79
CA SER A 73 5.85 -3.06 -1.57
C SER A 73 6.07 -2.96 -3.08
N GLY A 74 7.30 -2.66 -3.52
CA GLY A 74 7.65 -2.50 -4.94
C GLY A 74 7.18 -1.16 -5.51
N ASP A 75 7.10 -0.13 -4.67
CA ASP A 75 6.53 1.17 -4.99
C ASP A 75 7.58 2.16 -5.54
N PHE A 76 8.87 1.84 -5.50
CA PHE A 76 9.93 2.68 -6.06
C PHE A 76 10.46 2.13 -7.38
N ASN A 77 10.47 2.97 -8.42
CA ASN A 77 10.94 2.61 -9.74
C ASN A 77 12.28 3.27 -10.04
N LEU A 78 13.37 2.50 -9.99
CA LEU A 78 14.74 2.95 -10.29
C LEU A 78 14.89 3.45 -11.74
N THR A 79 14.12 2.94 -12.70
CA THR A 79 14.18 3.42 -14.09
C THR A 79 13.62 4.83 -14.26
N THR A 80 12.74 5.25 -13.36
CA THR A 80 12.05 6.55 -13.46
C THR A 80 12.31 7.46 -12.26
N ASP A 81 13.11 7.04 -11.28
CA ASP A 81 13.39 7.67 -9.98
C ASP A 81 12.14 8.17 -9.26
N ARG A 82 11.10 7.35 -9.26
CA ARG A 82 9.78 7.74 -8.74
C ARG A 82 9.28 6.74 -7.74
N PHE A 83 8.84 7.29 -6.61
CA PHE A 83 7.95 6.58 -5.68
C PHE A 83 6.51 6.74 -6.17
N ILE A 84 5.80 5.63 -6.34
CA ILE A 84 4.39 5.58 -6.71
C ILE A 84 3.60 5.37 -5.42
N CYS A 85 2.75 6.33 -5.06
CA CYS A 85 1.93 6.25 -3.86
C CYS A 85 0.83 5.17 -4.03
N PRO A 86 0.90 4.02 -3.33
CA PRO A 86 -0.08 2.94 -3.52
C PRO A 86 -1.43 3.25 -2.88
N THR A 87 -1.46 4.13 -1.87
CA THR A 87 -2.66 4.47 -1.10
C THR A 87 -2.59 5.91 -0.63
N GLY A 88 -3.67 6.68 -0.79
CA GLY A 88 -3.73 8.06 -0.32
C GLY A 88 -3.49 8.19 1.19
N GLY A 89 -2.65 9.13 1.59
CA GLY A 89 -2.30 9.33 3.00
C GLY A 89 -1.10 10.26 3.18
N TYR A 90 -0.58 10.29 4.40
CA TYR A 90 0.62 11.04 4.75
C TYR A 90 1.85 10.12 4.72
N TYR A 91 2.93 10.65 4.15
CA TYR A 91 4.19 9.95 3.96
C TYR A 91 5.31 10.74 4.61
N LEU A 92 6.28 10.04 5.21
CA LEU A 92 7.51 10.63 5.70
C LEU A 92 8.59 10.45 4.62
N ILE A 93 9.21 11.55 4.21
CA ILE A 93 10.37 11.54 3.31
C ILE A 93 11.57 12.05 4.11
N SER A 94 12.61 11.24 4.17
CA SER A 94 13.87 11.57 4.85
C SER A 94 15.01 11.47 3.86
N VAL A 95 15.80 12.53 3.74
CA VAL A 95 16.92 12.61 2.80
C VAL A 95 18.20 12.88 3.58
N MET A 96 19.25 12.12 3.27
CA MET A 96 20.61 12.37 3.73
C MET A 96 21.48 12.67 2.52
N LEU A 97 22.24 13.76 2.58
CA LEU A 97 23.17 14.14 1.53
C LEU A 97 24.58 14.27 2.10
N THR A 98 25.55 13.81 1.33
CA THR A 98 26.97 13.88 1.65
C THR A 98 27.70 14.55 0.50
N PHE A 99 28.59 15.47 0.82
CA PHE A 99 29.36 16.24 -0.16
C PHE A 99 30.84 15.99 0.05
N SER A 100 31.56 15.79 -1.05
CA SER A 100 33.01 15.61 -1.05
C SER A 100 33.77 16.92 -1.30
N ASP A 101 33.17 17.85 -2.02
CA ASP A 101 33.72 19.17 -2.32
C ASP A 101 32.59 20.21 -2.37
N MET A 102 32.83 21.37 -1.79
CA MET A 102 31.94 22.53 -1.79
C MET A 102 32.79 23.79 -1.65
N GLN A 103 32.62 24.73 -2.57
CA GLN A 103 33.32 26.02 -2.49
C GLN A 103 32.63 26.96 -1.50
N ASP A 104 33.40 27.93 -0.99
CA ASP A 104 32.84 28.97 -0.13
C ASP A 104 31.78 29.79 -0.87
N GLY A 105 30.65 30.04 -0.21
CA GLY A 105 29.52 30.77 -0.78
C GLY A 105 28.53 29.95 -1.61
N GLU A 106 28.78 28.65 -1.85
CA GLU A 106 27.82 27.78 -2.55
C GLU A 106 26.62 27.42 -1.67
N THR A 107 25.45 27.26 -2.30
CA THR A 107 24.21 26.84 -1.62
C THR A 107 23.66 25.57 -2.26
N ILE A 108 23.33 24.59 -1.43
CA ILE A 108 22.65 23.38 -1.87
C ILE A 108 21.16 23.47 -1.54
N ARG A 109 20.34 22.97 -2.47
CA ARG A 109 18.89 22.92 -2.32
C ARG A 109 18.41 21.52 -2.67
N VAL A 110 17.45 21.04 -1.90
CA VAL A 110 16.77 19.76 -2.14
C VAL A 110 15.30 20.06 -2.33
N GLY A 111 14.75 19.55 -3.43
CA GLY A 111 13.34 19.66 -3.76
C GLY A 111 12.71 18.28 -3.79
N VAL A 112 11.55 18.15 -3.17
CA VAL A 112 10.67 16.99 -3.34
C VAL A 112 9.44 17.46 -4.09
N PHE A 113 9.15 16.81 -5.20
CA PHE A 113 8.03 17.17 -6.08
C PHE A 113 7.04 16.02 -6.13
N SER A 114 5.75 16.35 -6.10
CA SER A 114 4.64 15.42 -6.35
C SER A 114 3.94 15.84 -7.63
N GLU A 115 3.76 14.91 -8.56
CA GLU A 115 2.99 15.09 -9.80
C GLU A 115 1.60 14.49 -9.67
#